data_AF-A0A2V3IFF0-F1
#
_entry.id   AF-A0A2V3IFF0-F1
#
_cell.length_a   1.000
_cell.length_b   1.000
_cell.length_c   1.000
_cell.angle_alpha   90.00
_cell.angle_beta   90.00
_cell.angle_gamma   90.00
#
_symmetry.space_group_name_H-M   'P 1'
#
loop_
_entity.id
_entity.type
_entity.pdbx_description
1 polymer ?
#
loop_
_entity_poly.entity_id
_entity_poly.type
_entity_poly.pdbx_seq_one_letter_code
_entity_poly.pdbx_strand_id
1 'polypeptide(L)'
;MENALRVVLLLIFIVPVSSEVQPTPKPRKALTAAELRQTDVDVRNRLEQLHKTIDAVQETMKNMNDGYDYHAKQNADRMKLRFEKLSAVVSRLTKQNSKLNVENRQLRQEKTTLVDKISKLEVQLDKLAAQASNSGVGVWMKQTATDLRKFLEENGLEHFKSPRFSPIIAGLVSNGVVLLPLAMATFFLLHYSKNLTVLRIVMALNLFDLGFALAIIASSALLLGDPFEGMRHISEINFVFIQMVVGGVFWLTAGFLVAAIIQNRTNRAWKFSTVELMLRSAVALDYSTRVWNPVMERDDVPIAMQPVFYLTYLASAVTNVYLTSKAGWHVVYAQKTQIRKQEEEMMVSFETHRGN
;
A
#
# COMPACT_ATOMS: atom_id res chain seq x y z
N MET A 1 -18.89 -7.94 -14.91
CA MET A 1 -18.83 -6.57 -15.47
C MET A 1 -18.31 -6.53 -16.91
N GLU A 2 -17.38 -7.40 -17.33
CA GLU A 2 -16.89 -7.45 -18.73
C GLU A 2 -17.94 -7.80 -19.79
N ASN A 3 -18.92 -8.67 -19.47
CA ASN A 3 -19.92 -9.09 -20.47
C ASN A 3 -21.01 -8.04 -20.74
N ALA A 4 -21.31 -7.17 -19.77
CA ALA A 4 -22.28 -6.08 -19.96
C ALA A 4 -21.69 -4.96 -20.85
N LEU A 5 -20.38 -4.70 -20.75
CA LEU A 5 -19.69 -3.72 -21.59
C LEU A 5 -19.59 -4.19 -23.05
N ARG A 6 -19.45 -5.51 -23.28
CA ARG A 6 -19.39 -6.10 -24.63
C ARG A 6 -20.74 -6.06 -25.36
N VAL A 7 -21.87 -6.18 -24.65
CA VAL A 7 -23.21 -6.10 -25.27
C VAL A 7 -23.59 -4.65 -25.62
N VAL A 8 -23.21 -3.67 -24.79
CA VAL A 8 -23.40 -2.24 -25.10
C VAL A 8 -22.50 -1.80 -26.26
N LEU A 9 -21.28 -2.34 -26.37
CA LEU A 9 -20.40 -2.09 -27.53
C LEU A 9 -20.90 -2.78 -28.81
N LEU A 10 -21.58 -3.93 -28.72
CA LEU A 10 -22.17 -4.60 -29.88
C LEU A 10 -23.43 -3.91 -30.40
N LEU A 11 -24.22 -3.25 -29.54
CA LEU A 11 -25.43 -2.52 -29.96
C LEU A 11 -25.12 -1.17 -30.64
N ILE A 12 -23.94 -0.58 -30.40
CA ILE A 12 -23.49 0.65 -31.07
C ILE A 12 -22.98 0.37 -32.50
N PHE A 13 -22.67 -0.89 -32.83
CA PHE A 13 -22.08 -1.30 -34.12
C PHE A 13 -23.06 -1.96 -35.13
N ILE A 14 -24.35 -2.05 -34.83
CA ILE A 14 -25.39 -2.60 -35.74
C ILE A 14 -26.39 -1.50 -36.15
N VAL A 15 -25.86 -0.35 -36.56
CA VAL A 15 -26.53 0.49 -37.56
C VAL A 15 -25.53 0.61 -38.69
N PRO A 16 -25.77 0.00 -39.86
CA PRO A 16 -24.96 0.30 -41.03
C PRO A 16 -25.28 1.76 -41.39
N VAL A 17 -24.40 2.68 -40.99
CA VAL A 17 -24.28 3.97 -41.66
C VAL A 17 -23.73 3.64 -43.04
N SER A 18 -24.63 3.30 -43.95
CA SER A 18 -24.32 3.23 -45.37
C SER A 18 -23.90 4.63 -45.78
N SER A 19 -22.59 4.82 -45.94
CA SER A 19 -22.00 6.02 -46.52
C SER A 19 -22.34 6.05 -48.01
N GLU A 20 -23.57 6.40 -48.34
CA GLU A 20 -23.92 6.79 -49.70
C GLU A 20 -23.36 8.19 -49.96
N VAL A 21 -22.37 8.20 -50.84
CA VAL A 21 -21.84 9.33 -51.58
C VAL A 21 -22.97 10.31 -51.92
N GLN A 22 -22.88 11.56 -51.46
CA GLN A 22 -23.75 12.65 -51.92
C GLN A 22 -23.67 12.75 -53.45
N PRO A 23 -24.75 12.52 -54.21
CA PRO A 23 -24.80 12.97 -55.58
C PRO A 23 -25.09 14.47 -55.57
N THR A 24 -24.34 15.20 -56.39
CA THR A 24 -24.57 16.61 -56.71
C THR A 24 -26.06 16.89 -57.00
N PRO A 25 -26.61 18.06 -56.61
CA PRO A 25 -28.05 18.31 -56.68
C PRO A 25 -28.47 18.43 -58.15
N LYS A 26 -29.08 17.37 -58.68
CA LYS A 26 -29.87 17.44 -59.92
C LYS A 26 -31.21 18.14 -59.64
N PRO A 27 -31.76 18.90 -60.61
CA PRO A 27 -32.99 19.66 -60.40
C PRO A 27 -34.14 18.71 -60.03
N ARG A 28 -34.84 19.02 -58.91
CA ARG A 28 -36.02 18.28 -58.45
C ARG A 28 -37.11 18.33 -59.52
N LYS A 29 -37.42 17.17 -60.11
CA LYS A 29 -38.72 16.94 -60.75
C LYS A 29 -39.79 17.02 -59.66
N ALA A 30 -40.87 17.75 -59.91
CA ALA A 30 -42.03 17.76 -59.02
C ALA A 30 -42.60 16.33 -58.93
N LEU A 31 -42.63 15.76 -57.72
CA LEU A 31 -43.27 14.47 -57.46
C LEU A 31 -44.77 14.59 -57.77
N THR A 32 -45.30 13.60 -58.46
CA THR A 32 -46.74 13.53 -58.73
C THR A 32 -47.51 13.25 -57.44
N ALA A 33 -48.78 13.67 -57.36
CA ALA A 33 -49.61 13.48 -56.16
C ALA A 33 -49.73 12.00 -55.72
N ALA A 34 -49.56 11.05 -56.65
CA ALA A 34 -49.54 9.62 -56.37
C ALA A 34 -48.25 9.18 -55.65
N GLU A 35 -47.08 9.69 -56.04
CA GLU A 35 -45.80 9.37 -55.42
C GLU A 35 -45.70 9.97 -54.00
N LEU A 36 -46.27 11.16 -53.79
CA LEU A 36 -46.40 11.76 -52.46
C LEU A 36 -47.25 10.90 -51.52
N ARG A 37 -48.38 10.36 -52.00
CA ARG A 37 -49.22 9.43 -51.21
C ARG A 37 -48.52 8.11 -50.90
N GLN A 38 -47.77 7.56 -51.86
CA GLN A 38 -46.99 6.34 -51.65
C GLN A 38 -45.89 6.56 -50.60
N THR A 39 -45.24 7.72 -50.62
CA THR A 39 -44.20 8.10 -49.67
C THR A 39 -44.77 8.29 -48.26
N ASP A 40 -45.94 8.92 -48.12
CA ASP A 40 -46.63 9.07 -46.84
C ASP A 40 -47.04 7.72 -46.23
N VAL A 41 -47.47 6.76 -47.06
CA VAL A 41 -47.81 5.40 -46.61
C VAL A 41 -46.54 4.66 -46.15
N ASP A 42 -45.43 4.76 -46.88
CA ASP A 42 -44.16 4.13 -46.47
C ASP A 42 -43.62 4.75 -45.16
N VAL A 43 -43.71 6.07 -45.01
CA VAL A 43 -43.32 6.77 -43.78
C VAL A 43 -44.19 6.34 -42.60
N ARG A 44 -45.51 6.20 -42.77
CA ARG A 44 -46.39 5.67 -41.72
C ARG A 44 -46.06 4.24 -41.33
N ASN A 45 -45.84 3.36 -42.31
CA ASN A 45 -45.49 1.97 -42.04
C ASN A 45 -44.15 1.86 -41.29
N ARG A 46 -43.16 2.68 -41.67
CA ARG A 46 -41.88 2.77 -40.96
C ARG A 46 -42.04 3.33 -39.54
N LEU A 47 -42.91 4.33 -39.35
CA LEU A 47 -43.22 4.88 -38.02
C LEU A 47 -43.89 3.86 -37.10
N GLU A 48 -44.81 3.04 -37.63
CA GLU A 48 -45.43 1.96 -36.87
C GLU A 48 -44.44 0.84 -36.52
N GLN A 49 -43.55 0.47 -37.44
CA GLN A 49 -42.48 -0.49 -37.15
C GLN A 49 -41.48 0.03 -36.12
N LEU A 50 -41.14 1.32 -36.18
CA LEU A 50 -40.31 1.97 -35.17
C LEU A 50 -40.97 1.97 -33.79
N HIS A 51 -42.27 2.27 -33.70
CA HIS A 51 -43.00 2.19 -32.43
C HIS A 51 -42.95 0.79 -31.82
N LYS A 52 -43.26 -0.24 -32.60
CA LYS A 52 -43.20 -1.64 -32.13
C LYS A 52 -41.81 -2.05 -31.65
N THR A 53 -40.77 -1.52 -32.30
CA THR A 53 -39.38 -1.81 -31.93
C THR A 53 -38.99 -1.08 -30.65
N ILE A 54 -39.45 0.16 -30.45
CA ILE A 54 -39.24 0.92 -29.22
C ILE A 54 -39.89 0.21 -28.03
N ASP A 55 -41.13 -0.26 -28.18
CA ASP A 55 -41.85 -0.97 -27.12
C ASP A 55 -41.13 -2.27 -26.71
N ALA A 56 -40.70 -3.06 -27.70
CA ALA A 56 -39.94 -4.29 -27.46
C ALA A 56 -38.60 -4.04 -26.75
N VAL A 57 -37.91 -2.95 -27.11
CA VAL A 57 -36.65 -2.52 -26.46
C VAL A 57 -36.91 -2.05 -25.03
N GLN A 58 -37.98 -1.30 -24.78
CA GLN A 58 -38.35 -0.86 -23.43
C GLN A 58 -38.66 -2.06 -22.52
N GLU A 59 -39.38 -3.06 -23.02
CA GLU A 59 -39.70 -4.28 -22.28
C GLU A 59 -38.45 -5.12 -21.97
N THR A 60 -37.53 -5.25 -22.93
CA THR A 60 -36.24 -5.93 -22.68
C THR A 60 -35.37 -5.16 -21.69
N MET A 61 -35.33 -3.82 -21.74
CA MET A 61 -34.63 -3.00 -20.75
C MET A 61 -35.23 -3.16 -19.35
N LYS A 62 -36.56 -3.21 -19.23
CA LYS A 62 -37.24 -3.42 -17.95
C LYS A 62 -36.90 -4.80 -17.36
N ASN A 63 -37.00 -5.86 -18.16
CA ASN A 63 -36.67 -7.22 -17.73
C ASN A 63 -35.17 -7.36 -17.35
N MET A 64 -34.28 -6.68 -18.06
CA MET A 64 -32.86 -6.62 -17.71
C MET A 64 -32.61 -5.85 -16.41
N ASN A 65 -33.33 -4.76 -16.18
CA ASN A 65 -33.22 -3.96 -14.97
C ASN A 65 -33.71 -4.73 -13.73
N ASP A 66 -34.86 -5.39 -13.84
CA ASP A 66 -35.43 -6.20 -12.76
C ASP A 66 -34.53 -7.41 -12.44
N GLY A 67 -33.93 -8.03 -13.47
CA GLY A 67 -32.93 -9.10 -13.30
C GLY A 67 -31.64 -8.62 -12.63
N TYR A 68 -31.20 -7.39 -12.95
CA TYR A 68 -30.02 -6.77 -12.33
C TYR A 68 -30.26 -6.52 -10.84
N ASP A 69 -31.41 -5.96 -10.47
CA ASP A 69 -31.77 -5.69 -9.07
C ASP A 69 -31.90 -6.99 -8.26
N TYR A 70 -32.48 -8.04 -8.85
CA TYR A 70 -32.58 -9.35 -8.20
C TYR A 70 -31.19 -9.96 -7.91
N HIS A 71 -30.29 -9.95 -8.90
CA HIS A 71 -28.93 -10.48 -8.72
C HIS A 71 -28.06 -9.61 -7.80
N ALA A 72 -28.23 -8.28 -7.85
CA ALA A 72 -27.53 -7.36 -6.95
C ALA A 72 -27.92 -7.62 -5.49
N LYS A 73 -29.23 -7.79 -5.21
CA LYS A 73 -29.74 -8.11 -3.87
C LYS A 73 -29.26 -9.48 -3.39
N GLN A 74 -29.36 -10.51 -4.23
CA GLN A 74 -28.90 -11.86 -3.88
C GLN A 74 -27.39 -11.91 -3.60
N ASN A 75 -26.58 -11.17 -4.36
CA ASN A 75 -25.14 -11.05 -4.12
C ASN A 75 -24.84 -10.27 -2.84
N ALA A 76 -25.57 -9.19 -2.56
CA ALA A 76 -25.43 -8.43 -1.32
C ALA A 76 -25.73 -9.31 -0.09
N ASP A 77 -26.82 -10.09 -0.12
CA ASP A 77 -27.19 -11.00 0.96
C ASP A 77 -26.16 -12.13 1.14
N ARG A 78 -25.68 -12.72 0.04
CA ARG A 78 -24.63 -13.75 0.07
C ARG A 78 -23.31 -13.20 0.62
N MET A 79 -22.97 -11.97 0.25
CA MET A 79 -21.76 -11.29 0.71
C MET A 79 -21.85 -10.92 2.19
N LYS A 80 -23.03 -10.45 2.65
CA LYS A 80 -23.33 -10.21 4.06
C LYS A 80 -23.18 -11.49 4.89
N LEU A 81 -23.76 -12.60 4.44
CA LEU A 81 -23.62 -13.89 5.12
C LEU A 81 -22.15 -14.37 5.19
N ARG A 82 -21.38 -14.16 4.11
CA ARG A 82 -19.94 -14.46 4.11
C ARG A 82 -19.18 -13.57 5.08
N PHE A 83 -19.50 -12.28 5.16
CA PHE A 83 -18.92 -11.35 6.12
C PHE A 83 -19.23 -11.73 7.57
N GLU A 84 -20.47 -12.14 7.87
CA GLU A 84 -20.85 -12.60 9.20
C GLU A 84 -20.06 -13.86 9.61
N LYS A 85 -19.94 -14.83 8.70
CA LYS A 85 -19.11 -16.02 8.93
C LYS A 85 -17.63 -15.68 9.12
N LEU A 86 -17.09 -14.79 8.29
CA LEU A 86 -15.70 -14.35 8.40
C LEU A 86 -15.45 -13.62 9.72
N SER A 87 -16.37 -12.74 10.14
CA SER A 87 -16.31 -12.04 11.41
C SER A 87 -16.29 -13.00 12.60
N ALA A 88 -17.14 -14.04 12.57
CA ALA A 88 -17.14 -15.07 13.61
C ALA A 88 -15.83 -15.87 13.67
N VAL A 89 -15.24 -16.19 12.52
CA VAL A 89 -13.93 -16.87 12.44
C VAL A 89 -12.81 -15.97 12.96
N VAL A 90 -12.78 -14.70 12.55
CA VAL A 90 -11.81 -13.71 13.05
C VAL A 90 -11.93 -13.59 14.57
N SER A 91 -13.14 -13.46 15.11
CA SER A 91 -13.34 -13.38 16.58
C SER A 91 -12.80 -14.62 17.32
N ARG A 92 -13.02 -15.83 16.79
CA ARG A 92 -12.46 -17.06 17.37
C ARG A 92 -10.94 -17.09 17.31
N LEU A 93 -10.36 -16.72 16.17
CA LEU A 93 -8.90 -16.65 15.99
C LEU A 93 -8.27 -15.60 16.91
N THR A 94 -8.89 -14.42 17.08
CA THR A 94 -8.43 -13.40 18.01
C THR A 94 -8.41 -13.93 19.45
N LYS A 95 -9.45 -14.65 19.89
CA LYS A 95 -9.50 -15.27 21.23
C LYS A 95 -8.45 -16.37 21.41
N GLN A 96 -8.22 -17.21 20.39
CA GLN A 96 -7.17 -18.22 20.44
C GLN A 96 -5.78 -17.59 20.48
N ASN A 97 -5.54 -16.58 19.67
CA ASN A 97 -4.26 -15.86 19.63
C ASN A 97 -3.99 -15.13 20.94
N SER A 98 -5.00 -14.50 21.56
CA SER A 98 -4.84 -13.88 22.88
C SER A 98 -4.48 -14.92 23.95
N LYS A 99 -5.08 -16.12 23.91
CA LYS A 99 -4.74 -17.20 24.86
C LYS A 99 -3.30 -17.69 24.66
N LEU A 100 -2.89 -17.94 23.41
CA LEU A 100 -1.52 -18.33 23.07
C LEU A 100 -0.49 -17.27 23.45
N ASN A 101 -0.85 -15.98 23.33
CA ASN A 101 0.02 -14.89 23.75
C ASN A 101 0.21 -14.85 25.27
N VAL A 102 -0.85 -15.08 26.05
CA VAL A 102 -0.75 -15.16 27.52
C VAL A 102 0.11 -16.35 27.94
N GLU A 103 -0.10 -17.52 27.34
CA GLU A 103 0.69 -18.72 27.63
C GLU A 103 2.17 -18.53 27.25
N ASN A 104 2.45 -17.93 26.08
CA ASN A 104 3.81 -17.58 25.69
C ASN A 104 4.45 -16.56 26.64
N ARG A 105 3.69 -15.58 27.15
CA ARG A 105 4.21 -14.63 28.16
C ARG A 105 4.60 -15.34 29.45
N GLN A 106 3.76 -16.25 29.94
CA GLN A 106 4.04 -17.04 31.14
C GLN A 106 5.29 -17.90 30.94
N LEU A 107 5.38 -18.62 29.81
CA LEU A 107 6.56 -19.41 29.48
C LEU A 107 7.83 -18.56 29.36
N ARG A 108 7.73 -17.34 28.79
CA ARG A 108 8.87 -16.40 28.73
C ARG A 108 9.27 -15.88 30.12
N GLN A 109 8.32 -15.56 31.00
CA GLN A 109 8.62 -15.14 32.38
C GLN A 109 9.27 -16.25 33.20
N GLU A 110 8.73 -17.46 33.12
CA GLU A 110 9.30 -18.65 33.77
C GLU A 110 10.71 -18.92 33.24
N LYS A 111 10.90 -18.84 31.92
CA LYS A 111 12.20 -18.94 31.27
C LYS A 111 13.20 -17.89 31.75
N THR A 112 12.79 -16.63 31.85
CA THR A 112 13.68 -15.53 32.30
C THR A 112 14.11 -15.75 33.75
N THR A 113 13.17 -16.21 34.59
CA THR A 113 13.44 -16.56 35.99
C THR A 113 14.44 -17.73 36.11
N LEU A 114 14.32 -18.73 35.24
CA LEU A 114 15.26 -19.86 35.19
C LEU A 114 16.65 -19.42 34.74
N VAL A 115 16.75 -18.58 33.70
CA VAL A 115 18.04 -18.03 33.23
C VAL A 115 18.73 -17.25 34.35
N ASP A 116 18.00 -16.40 35.07
CA ASP A 116 18.56 -15.58 36.14
C ASP A 116 19.07 -16.43 37.33
N LYS A 117 18.38 -17.55 37.63
CA LYS A 117 18.85 -18.54 38.61
C LYS A 117 20.10 -19.27 38.13
N ILE A 118 20.16 -19.65 36.85
CA ILE A 118 21.33 -20.32 36.25
C ILE A 118 22.54 -19.39 36.30
N SER A 119 22.42 -18.12 35.92
CA SER A 119 23.52 -17.17 35.98
C SER A 119 24.02 -16.92 37.41
N LYS A 120 23.13 -16.93 38.42
CA LYS A 120 23.54 -16.85 39.83
C LYS A 120 24.31 -18.09 40.26
N LEU A 121 23.88 -19.27 39.83
CA LEU A 121 24.58 -20.53 40.10
C LEU A 121 25.94 -20.59 39.41
N GLU A 122 26.06 -20.13 38.16
CA GLU A 122 27.35 -20.04 37.45
C GLU A 122 28.34 -19.14 38.20
N VAL A 123 27.91 -17.96 38.65
CA VAL A 123 28.77 -17.04 39.41
C VAL A 123 29.18 -17.62 40.77
N GLN A 124 28.29 -18.35 41.44
CA GLN A 124 28.61 -19.05 42.68
C GLN A 124 29.61 -20.18 42.43
N LEU A 125 29.42 -20.94 41.35
CA LEU A 125 30.31 -22.02 40.96
C LEU A 125 31.71 -21.50 40.60
N ASP A 126 31.81 -20.39 39.87
CA ASP A 126 33.08 -19.73 39.53
C ASP A 126 33.81 -19.22 40.78
N LYS A 127 33.08 -18.62 41.74
CA LYS A 127 33.65 -18.18 43.01
C LYS A 127 34.18 -19.35 43.84
N LEU A 128 33.43 -20.46 43.91
CA LEU A 128 33.84 -21.67 44.61
C LEU A 128 35.02 -22.35 43.93
N ALA A 129 35.03 -22.41 42.59
CA ALA A 129 36.14 -22.95 41.81
C ALA A 129 37.42 -22.13 41.96
N ALA A 130 37.30 -20.79 42.04
CA ALA A 130 38.42 -19.89 42.32
C ALA A 130 38.96 -20.06 43.76
N GLN A 131 38.11 -20.32 44.75
CA GLN A 131 38.52 -20.62 46.12
C GLN A 131 39.14 -22.02 46.26
N ALA A 132 38.73 -22.97 45.43
CA ALA A 132 39.17 -24.37 45.47
C ALA A 132 40.43 -24.66 44.61
N SER A 133 41.14 -23.62 44.13
CA SER A 133 42.13 -23.71 43.04
C SER A 133 43.32 -24.66 43.26
N ASN A 134 43.51 -25.21 44.46
CA ASN A 134 44.57 -26.18 44.79
C ASN A 134 44.06 -27.55 45.28
N SER A 135 42.78 -27.89 45.02
CA SER A 135 42.19 -29.16 45.46
C SER A 135 41.52 -29.91 44.30
N GLY A 136 41.41 -31.24 44.39
CA GLY A 136 40.69 -32.06 43.40
C GLY A 136 39.22 -31.64 43.19
N VAL A 137 38.64 -30.92 44.16
CA VAL A 137 37.31 -30.31 44.08
C VAL A 137 37.27 -29.17 43.05
N GLY A 138 38.35 -28.40 42.90
CA GLY A 138 38.43 -27.33 41.89
C GLY A 138 38.47 -27.86 40.46
N VAL A 139 39.06 -29.05 40.25
CA VAL A 139 39.06 -29.73 38.95
C VAL A 139 37.67 -30.27 38.62
N TRP A 140 37.00 -30.91 39.58
CA TRP A 140 35.63 -31.39 39.42
C TRP A 140 34.65 -30.24 39.14
N MET A 141 34.73 -29.12 39.87
CA MET A 141 33.87 -27.94 39.65
C MET A 141 34.07 -27.31 38.27
N LYS A 142 35.31 -27.24 37.76
CA LYS A 142 35.57 -26.79 36.39
C LYS A 142 34.94 -27.73 35.35
N GLN A 143 34.98 -29.04 35.59
CA GLN A 143 34.35 -30.02 34.71
C GLN A 143 32.83 -29.86 34.72
N THR A 144 32.21 -29.73 35.89
CA THR A 144 30.76 -29.51 36.03
C THR A 144 30.30 -28.19 35.39
N ALA A 145 31.09 -27.11 35.50
CA ALA A 145 30.80 -25.85 34.82
C ALA A 145 30.83 -26.00 33.29
N THR A 146 31.75 -26.82 32.79
CA THR A 146 31.89 -27.09 31.36
C THR A 146 30.75 -27.97 30.84
N ASP A 147 30.36 -28.99 31.60
CA ASP A 147 29.24 -29.87 31.28
C ASP A 147 27.89 -29.11 31.32
N LEU A 148 27.72 -28.19 32.28
CA LEU A 148 26.55 -27.32 32.35
C LEU A 148 26.47 -26.37 31.14
N ARG A 149 27.59 -25.77 30.72
CA ARG A 149 27.67 -24.97 29.49
C ARG A 149 27.31 -25.79 28.26
N LYS A 150 27.84 -27.00 28.15
CA LYS A 150 27.56 -27.90 27.03
C LYS A 150 26.09 -28.32 26.99
N PHE A 151 25.46 -28.55 28.15
CA PHE A 151 24.03 -28.80 28.26
C PHE A 151 23.18 -27.58 27.84
N LEU A 152 23.62 -26.36 28.12
CA LEU A 152 22.96 -25.13 27.70
C LEU A 152 23.10 -24.87 26.18
N GLU A 153 24.26 -25.19 25.62
CA GLU A 153 24.55 -25.23 24.17
C GLU A 153 23.66 -26.24 23.44
N GLU A 154 23.63 -27.49 23.91
CA GLU A 154 22.88 -28.59 23.27
C GLU A 154 21.36 -28.41 23.34
N ASN A 155 20.83 -27.75 24.39
CA ASN A 155 19.40 -27.46 24.52
C ASN A 155 18.96 -26.12 23.90
N GLY A 156 19.84 -25.45 23.14
CA GLY A 156 19.50 -24.24 22.38
C GLY A 156 19.18 -23.01 23.24
N LEU A 157 19.53 -23.02 24.52
CA LEU A 157 19.34 -21.88 25.42
C LEU A 157 20.38 -20.76 25.18
N GLU A 158 21.43 -21.04 24.40
CA GLU A 158 22.38 -20.02 23.93
C GLU A 158 21.76 -18.97 23.00
N HIS A 159 20.68 -19.31 22.29
CA HIS A 159 19.97 -18.36 21.43
C HIS A 159 19.26 -17.24 22.22
N PHE A 160 19.36 -17.27 23.56
CA PHE A 160 18.75 -16.30 24.48
C PHE A 160 19.75 -15.39 25.19
N LYS A 161 21.04 -15.42 24.83
CA LYS A 161 21.77 -14.14 24.87
C LYS A 161 21.10 -13.26 23.82
N SER A 162 20.25 -12.33 24.26
CA SER A 162 19.95 -11.12 23.48
C SER A 162 21.26 -10.74 22.81
N PRO A 163 21.38 -10.79 21.47
CA PRO A 163 22.64 -10.56 20.83
C PRO A 163 23.10 -9.20 21.31
N ARG A 164 24.11 -9.19 22.18
CA ARG A 164 24.72 -7.98 22.69
C ARG A 164 25.53 -7.47 21.52
N PHE A 165 24.84 -6.81 20.59
CA PHE A 165 25.50 -6.09 19.53
C PHE A 165 26.47 -5.13 20.20
N SER A 166 27.69 -5.08 19.68
CA SER A 166 28.61 -4.01 20.05
C SER A 166 27.84 -2.68 19.93
N PRO A 167 27.98 -1.75 20.88
CA PRO A 167 27.35 -0.42 20.81
C PRO A 167 27.54 0.25 19.45
N ILE A 168 28.63 -0.07 18.74
CA ILE A 168 28.91 0.36 17.37
C ILE A 168 27.89 -0.21 16.37
N ILE A 169 27.64 -1.53 16.36
CA ILE A 169 26.69 -2.18 15.45
C ILE A 169 25.26 -1.72 15.75
N ALA A 170 24.92 -1.63 17.03
CA ALA A 170 23.67 -1.06 17.53
C ALA A 170 23.44 0.37 17.01
N GLY A 171 24.45 1.24 17.16
CA GLY A 171 24.41 2.61 16.66
C GLY A 171 24.36 2.68 15.13
N LEU A 172 25.06 1.78 14.44
CA LEU A 172 25.07 1.74 12.98
C LEU A 172 23.71 1.31 12.41
N VAL A 173 23.06 0.33 13.05
CA VAL A 173 21.71 -0.11 12.69
C VAL A 173 20.69 0.97 13.03
N SER A 174 20.69 1.51 14.25
CA SER A 174 19.68 2.51 14.66
C SER A 174 19.78 3.81 13.85
N ASN A 175 21.01 4.29 13.60
CA ASN A 175 21.21 5.50 12.81
C ASN A 175 21.11 5.21 11.31
N GLY A 176 21.59 4.06 10.84
CA GLY A 176 21.53 3.68 9.43
C GLY A 176 20.09 3.54 8.92
N VAL A 177 19.19 3.00 9.76
CA VAL A 177 17.76 2.87 9.44
C VAL A 177 17.09 4.22 9.18
N VAL A 178 17.60 5.34 9.70
CA VAL A 178 17.03 6.68 9.48
C VAL A 178 17.86 7.55 8.56
N LEU A 179 19.19 7.57 8.74
CA LEU A 179 20.10 8.43 7.99
C LEU A 179 20.21 8.03 6.53
N LEU A 180 20.18 6.73 6.20
CA LEU A 180 20.28 6.28 4.82
C LEU A 180 19.02 6.66 4.01
N PRO A 181 17.80 6.45 4.51
CA PRO A 181 16.59 6.98 3.87
C PRO A 181 16.57 8.50 3.75
N LEU A 182 17.02 9.20 4.80
CA LEU A 182 17.11 10.66 4.80
C LEU A 182 18.10 11.17 3.74
N ALA A 183 19.26 10.50 3.61
CA ALA A 183 20.24 10.81 2.58
C ALA A 183 19.68 10.58 1.17
N MET A 184 18.94 9.48 0.95
CA MET A 184 18.28 9.22 -0.33
C MET A 184 17.29 10.34 -0.70
N ALA A 185 16.41 10.72 0.22
CA ALA A 185 15.44 11.79 0.00
C ALA A 185 16.12 13.15 -0.23
N THR A 186 17.15 13.46 0.56
CA THR A 186 17.90 14.71 0.45
C THR A 186 18.66 14.79 -0.87
N PHE A 187 19.33 13.72 -1.27
CA PHE A 187 20.03 13.63 -2.54
C PHE A 187 19.08 13.87 -3.72
N PHE A 188 17.89 13.26 -3.68
CA PHE A 188 16.86 13.48 -4.70
C PHE A 188 16.42 14.96 -4.74
N LEU A 189 16.14 15.57 -3.60
CA LEU A 189 15.74 16.99 -3.55
C LEU A 189 16.85 17.92 -4.05
N LEU A 190 18.11 17.65 -3.70
CA LEU A 190 19.25 18.44 -4.18
C LEU A 190 19.40 18.32 -5.71
N HIS A 191 19.28 17.11 -6.25
CA HIS A 191 19.38 16.85 -7.68
C HIS A 191 18.27 17.58 -8.48
N TYR A 192 17.07 17.71 -7.90
CA TYR A 192 15.91 18.35 -8.53
C TYR A 192 15.58 19.76 -7.99
N SER A 193 16.48 20.35 -7.21
CA SER A 193 16.27 21.61 -6.46
C SER A 193 15.82 22.79 -7.31
N LYS A 194 16.29 22.88 -8.56
CA LYS A 194 15.97 23.98 -9.48
C LYS A 194 14.49 24.03 -9.92
N ASN A 195 13.74 22.95 -9.71
CA ASN A 195 12.34 22.83 -10.15
C ASN A 195 11.54 22.06 -9.08
N LEU A 196 11.50 22.57 -7.86
CA LEU A 196 10.74 21.97 -6.76
C LEU A 196 9.23 22.09 -7.02
N THR A 197 8.57 20.94 -7.17
CA THR A 197 7.12 20.85 -7.25
C THR A 197 6.60 20.00 -6.09
N VAL A 198 5.33 20.16 -5.73
CA VAL A 198 4.70 19.37 -4.65
C VAL A 198 4.89 17.86 -4.89
N LEU A 199 4.69 17.38 -6.13
CA LEU A 199 4.88 15.96 -6.48
C LEU A 199 6.34 15.49 -6.35
N ARG A 200 7.33 16.38 -6.52
CA ARG A 200 8.74 16.02 -6.29
C ARG A 200 9.09 15.94 -4.81
N ILE A 201 8.45 16.75 -3.98
CA ILE A 201 8.54 16.63 -2.52
C ILE A 201 7.91 15.32 -2.07
N VAL A 202 6.70 14.99 -2.57
CA VAL A 202 6.05 13.68 -2.31
C VAL A 202 6.95 12.53 -2.76
N MET A 203 7.58 12.63 -3.94
CA MET A 203 8.51 11.61 -4.42
C MET A 203 9.72 11.44 -3.49
N ALA A 204 10.31 12.53 -3.01
CA ALA A 204 11.42 12.46 -2.07
C ALA A 204 11.03 11.75 -0.77
N LEU A 205 9.84 12.03 -0.26
CA LEU A 205 9.31 11.37 0.93
C LEU A 205 8.97 9.88 0.68
N ASN A 206 8.49 9.53 -0.52
CA ASN A 206 8.31 8.12 -0.89
C ASN A 206 9.63 7.37 -1.06
N LEU A 207 10.69 8.05 -1.51
CA LEU A 207 12.04 7.49 -1.54
C LEU A 207 12.60 7.30 -0.13
N PHE A 208 12.25 8.18 0.82
CA PHE A 208 12.51 7.94 2.24
C PHE A 208 11.81 6.65 2.69
N ASP A 209 10.51 6.48 2.46
CA ASP A 209 9.81 5.27 2.91
C ASP A 209 10.38 3.99 2.27
N LEU A 210 10.76 4.06 1.00
CA LEU A 210 11.39 2.95 0.29
C LEU A 210 12.74 2.61 0.91
N GLY A 211 13.59 3.62 1.13
CA GLY A 211 14.86 3.45 1.81
C GLY A 211 14.68 2.87 3.21
N PHE A 212 13.67 3.34 3.95
CA PHE A 212 13.37 2.91 5.31
C PHE A 212 12.93 1.44 5.34
N ALA A 213 12.02 1.04 4.45
CA ALA A 213 11.60 -0.35 4.31
C ALA A 213 12.78 -1.28 3.95
N LEU A 214 13.65 -0.85 3.02
CA LEU A 214 14.85 -1.60 2.67
C LEU A 214 15.84 -1.70 3.84
N ALA A 215 16.04 -0.62 4.58
CA ALA A 215 16.94 -0.60 5.74
C ALA A 215 16.43 -1.51 6.87
N ILE A 216 15.11 -1.57 7.09
CA ILE A 216 14.50 -2.50 8.05
C ILE A 216 14.68 -3.95 7.58
N ILE A 217 14.44 -4.25 6.31
CA ILE A 217 14.62 -5.61 5.77
C ILE A 217 16.08 -6.05 5.88
N ALA A 218 17.02 -5.17 5.51
CA ALA A 218 18.44 -5.43 5.65
C ALA A 218 18.84 -5.64 7.12
N SER A 219 18.27 -4.83 8.03
CA SER A 219 18.48 -5.00 9.47
C SER A 219 17.89 -6.32 9.97
N SER A 220 16.69 -6.71 9.53
CA SER A 220 16.09 -8.00 9.90
C SER A 220 16.94 -9.18 9.44
N ALA A 221 17.47 -9.13 8.21
CA ALA A 221 18.37 -10.14 7.69
C ALA A 221 19.69 -10.21 8.48
N LEU A 222 20.25 -9.06 8.87
CA LEU A 222 21.50 -8.96 9.62
C LEU A 222 21.35 -9.40 11.09
N LEU A 223 20.19 -9.12 11.69
CA LEU A 223 19.90 -9.44 13.09
C LEU A 223 19.30 -10.85 13.27
N LEU A 224 18.96 -11.55 12.18
CA LEU A 224 18.26 -12.84 12.18
C LEU A 224 17.00 -12.82 13.09
N GLY A 225 16.29 -11.69 13.12
CA GLY A 225 15.19 -11.45 14.05
C GLY A 225 14.38 -10.20 13.72
N ASP A 226 13.48 -9.82 14.63
CA ASP A 226 12.70 -8.59 14.50
C ASP A 226 13.60 -7.37 14.81
N PRO A 227 13.88 -6.51 13.82
CA PRO A 227 14.73 -5.35 14.00
C PRO A 227 14.15 -4.34 15.00
N PHE A 228 12.83 -4.25 15.15
CA PHE A 228 12.21 -3.34 16.11
C PHE A 228 12.32 -3.86 17.55
N GLU A 229 12.18 -5.18 17.77
CA GLU A 229 12.45 -5.80 19.07
C GLU A 229 13.93 -5.63 19.45
N GLY A 230 14.84 -5.90 18.52
CA GLY A 230 16.28 -5.68 18.71
C GLY A 230 16.61 -4.21 19.05
N MET A 231 16.06 -3.25 18.30
CA MET A 231 16.29 -1.82 18.56
C MET A 231 15.72 -1.35 19.90
N ARG A 232 14.53 -1.86 20.31
CA ARG A 232 13.95 -1.54 21.62
C ARG A 232 14.85 -2.00 22.77
N HIS A 233 15.43 -3.20 22.66
CA HIS A 233 16.35 -3.73 23.68
C HIS A 233 17.70 -3.01 23.72
N ILE A 234 18.17 -2.50 22.58
CA ILE A 234 19.43 -1.76 22.48
C ILE A 234 19.30 -0.35 23.09
N SER A 235 18.27 0.39 22.70
CA SER A 235 18.03 1.76 23.16
C SER A 235 16.57 2.13 22.94
N GLU A 236 15.79 2.13 24.01
CA GLU A 236 14.39 2.54 24.01
C GLU A 236 14.23 3.98 23.48
N ILE A 237 15.16 4.88 23.82
CA ILE A 237 15.16 6.27 23.36
C ILE A 237 15.30 6.36 21.84
N ASN A 238 16.29 5.65 21.26
CA ASN A 238 16.50 5.66 19.82
C ASN A 238 15.31 5.03 19.09
N PHE A 239 14.75 3.98 19.68
CA PHE A 239 13.58 3.31 19.13
C PHE A 239 12.36 4.26 19.08
N VAL A 240 12.04 4.96 20.17
CA VAL A 240 10.98 6.00 20.19
C VAL A 240 11.28 7.14 19.21
N PHE A 241 12.53 7.57 19.11
CA PHE A 241 12.94 8.59 18.14
C PHE A 241 12.65 8.14 16.70
N ILE A 242 12.98 6.90 16.33
CA ILE A 242 12.66 6.33 15.01
C ILE A 242 11.15 6.37 14.76
N GLN A 243 10.34 5.99 15.75
CA GLN A 243 8.87 6.07 15.63
C GLN A 243 8.43 7.50 15.32
N MET A 244 8.91 8.49 16.09
CA MET A 244 8.56 9.90 15.90
C MET A 244 8.96 10.41 14.51
N VAL A 245 10.12 10.00 14.00
CA VAL A 245 10.55 10.34 12.63
C VAL A 245 9.62 9.74 11.58
N VAL A 246 9.29 8.45 11.68
CA VAL A 246 8.38 7.76 10.74
C VAL A 246 6.99 8.38 10.78
N GLY A 247 6.46 8.65 11.98
CA GLY A 247 5.18 9.32 12.17
C GLY A 247 5.18 10.74 11.58
N GLY A 248 6.25 11.50 11.80
CA GLY A 248 6.43 12.84 11.23
C GLY A 248 6.47 12.82 9.71
N VAL A 249 7.23 11.88 9.11
CA VAL A 249 7.30 11.70 7.65
C VAL A 249 5.93 11.32 7.10
N PHE A 250 5.18 10.43 7.76
CA PHE A 250 3.82 10.09 7.35
C PHE A 250 2.92 11.33 7.25
N TRP A 251 2.86 12.15 8.31
CA TRP A 251 2.02 13.35 8.33
C TRP A 251 2.45 14.38 7.29
N LEU A 252 3.76 14.59 7.12
CA LEU A 252 4.30 15.46 6.08
C LEU A 252 3.85 15.00 4.70
N THR A 253 4.03 13.71 4.37
CA THR A 253 3.65 13.21 3.05
C THR A 253 2.14 13.27 2.83
N ALA A 254 1.33 12.95 3.85
CA ALA A 254 -0.13 13.07 3.76
C ALA A 254 -0.54 14.52 3.47
N GLY A 255 0.07 15.50 4.14
CA GLY A 255 -0.16 16.92 3.88
C GLY A 255 0.21 17.33 2.45
N PHE A 256 1.38 16.91 1.96
CA PHE A 256 1.80 17.18 0.59
C PHE A 256 0.96 16.45 -0.46
N LEU A 257 0.45 15.26 -0.16
CA LEU A 257 -0.49 14.54 -1.04
C LEU A 257 -1.83 15.27 -1.14
N VAL A 258 -2.36 15.77 -0.04
CA VAL A 258 -3.57 16.61 -0.05
C VAL A 258 -3.34 17.87 -0.89
N ALA A 259 -2.19 18.54 -0.71
CA ALA A 259 -1.82 19.69 -1.54
C ALA A 259 -1.71 19.31 -3.03
N ALA A 260 -1.11 18.16 -3.36
CA ALA A 260 -1.01 17.66 -4.72
C ALA A 260 -2.37 17.36 -5.36
N ILE A 261 -3.31 16.79 -4.58
CA ILE A 261 -4.69 16.53 -5.02
C ILE A 261 -5.41 17.85 -5.31
N ILE A 262 -5.30 18.84 -4.43
CA ILE A 262 -5.93 20.16 -4.60
C ILE A 262 -5.35 20.87 -5.84
N GLN A 263 -4.03 20.87 -6.01
CA GLN A 263 -3.36 21.53 -7.13
C GLN A 263 -3.69 20.90 -8.49
N ASN A 264 -3.92 19.59 -8.54
CA ASN A 264 -4.08 18.84 -9.78
C ASN A 264 -5.52 18.37 -10.07
N ARG A 265 -6.55 18.99 -9.45
CA ARG A 265 -7.96 18.58 -9.61
C ARG A 265 -8.45 18.49 -11.06
N THR A 266 -7.86 19.26 -11.97
CA THR A 266 -8.25 19.33 -13.39
C THR A 266 -7.60 18.25 -14.26
N ASN A 267 -6.63 17.49 -13.74
CA ASN A 267 -5.86 16.48 -14.48
C ASN A 267 -5.98 15.09 -13.83
N ARG A 268 -5.80 14.00 -14.58
CA ARG A 268 -5.77 12.63 -14.08
C ARG A 268 -4.76 12.39 -12.94
N ALA A 269 -3.77 13.26 -12.76
CA ALA A 269 -2.79 13.19 -11.66
C ALA A 269 -3.44 13.14 -10.26
N TRP A 270 -4.57 13.83 -10.02
CA TRP A 270 -5.23 13.77 -8.70
C TRP A 270 -5.68 12.36 -8.33
N LYS A 271 -6.09 11.53 -9.30
CA LYS A 271 -6.54 10.15 -9.05
C LYS A 271 -5.41 9.30 -8.46
N PHE A 272 -4.20 9.44 -9.00
CA PHE A 272 -3.03 8.72 -8.51
C PHE A 272 -2.66 9.15 -7.09
N SER A 273 -2.63 10.46 -6.82
CA SER A 273 -2.37 10.99 -5.48
C SER A 273 -3.43 10.58 -4.46
N THR A 274 -4.71 10.47 -4.87
CA THR A 274 -5.78 9.95 -3.99
C THR A 274 -5.59 8.48 -3.66
N VAL A 275 -5.26 7.64 -4.65
CA VAL A 275 -4.99 6.21 -4.43
C VAL A 275 -3.77 6.04 -3.52
N GLU A 276 -2.72 6.84 -3.73
CA GLU A 276 -1.53 6.84 -2.89
C GLU A 276 -1.86 7.21 -1.43
N LEU A 277 -2.66 8.26 -1.22
CA LEU A 277 -3.10 8.67 0.12
C LEU A 277 -3.92 7.58 0.82
N MET A 278 -4.81 6.89 0.10
CA MET A 278 -5.58 5.77 0.64
C MET A 278 -4.68 4.60 1.04
N LEU A 279 -3.76 4.18 0.16
CA LEU A 279 -2.83 3.09 0.44
C LEU A 279 -1.95 3.42 1.65
N ARG A 280 -1.42 4.65 1.69
CA ARG A 280 -0.57 5.11 2.78
C ARG A 280 -1.33 5.18 4.11
N SER A 281 -2.58 5.62 4.09
CA SER A 281 -3.43 5.62 5.29
C SER A 281 -3.70 4.21 5.80
N ALA A 282 -3.93 3.24 4.91
CA ALA A 282 -4.11 1.84 5.30
C ALA A 282 -2.84 1.26 5.95
N VAL A 283 -1.67 1.52 5.36
CA VAL A 283 -0.38 1.11 5.95
C VAL A 283 -0.11 1.80 7.28
N ALA A 284 -0.44 3.08 7.42
CA ALA A 284 -0.26 3.81 8.67
C ALA A 284 -1.18 3.29 9.78
N LEU A 285 -2.41 2.90 9.46
CA LEU A 285 -3.31 2.26 10.42
C LEU A 285 -2.76 0.89 10.85
N ASP A 286 -2.30 0.08 9.90
CA ASP A 286 -1.66 -1.22 10.22
C ASP A 286 -0.42 -1.02 11.10
N TYR A 287 0.48 -0.11 10.73
CA TYR A 287 1.68 0.24 11.50
C TYR A 287 1.34 0.75 12.90
N SER A 288 0.33 1.61 13.01
CA SER A 288 -0.10 2.18 14.29
C SER A 288 -0.56 1.09 15.25
N THR A 289 -1.37 0.14 14.77
CA THR A 289 -1.85 -0.97 15.61
C THR A 289 -0.78 -1.97 16.00
N ARG A 290 0.23 -2.21 15.14
CA ARG A 290 1.25 -3.25 15.34
C ARG A 290 2.51 -2.77 16.03
N VAL A 291 2.89 -1.52 15.81
CA VAL A 291 4.12 -0.92 16.33
C VAL A 291 3.76 0.20 17.28
N TRP A 292 3.18 1.29 16.77
CA TRP A 292 3.04 2.53 17.54
C TRP A 292 2.31 2.36 18.88
N ASN A 293 1.12 1.75 18.88
CA ASN A 293 0.31 1.58 20.09
C ASN A 293 1.05 0.71 21.14
N PRO A 294 1.56 -0.49 20.80
CA PRO A 294 2.40 -1.27 21.72
C PRO A 294 3.61 -0.51 22.27
N VAL A 295 4.24 0.36 21.47
CA VAL A 295 5.37 1.18 21.94
C VAL A 295 4.92 2.24 22.94
N MET A 296 3.83 2.95 22.65
CA MET A 296 3.38 4.07 23.47
C MET A 296 2.66 3.66 24.74
N GLU A 297 1.98 2.52 24.74
CA GLU A 297 1.30 1.98 25.91
C GLU A 297 2.27 1.37 26.94
N ARG A 298 3.58 1.29 26.62
CA ARG A 298 4.62 0.63 27.44
C ARG A 298 4.29 -0.81 27.83
N ASP A 299 3.31 -1.42 27.18
CA ASP A 299 3.01 -2.80 27.44
C ASP A 299 4.17 -3.67 26.95
N ASP A 300 4.49 -4.71 27.72
CA ASP A 300 5.37 -5.82 27.29
C ASP A 300 4.68 -6.69 26.21
N VAL A 301 3.82 -6.09 25.39
CA VAL A 301 3.26 -6.73 24.22
C VAL A 301 4.40 -6.86 23.20
N PRO A 302 4.79 -8.09 22.82
CA PRO A 302 5.85 -8.27 21.85
C PRO A 302 5.43 -7.60 20.53
N ILE A 303 6.33 -6.80 19.98
CA ILE A 303 6.22 -6.31 18.61
C ILE A 303 6.39 -7.57 17.75
N ALA A 304 5.29 -8.09 17.21
CA ALA A 304 5.31 -9.30 16.41
C ALA A 304 5.20 -8.92 14.93
N MET A 305 6.26 -8.35 14.35
CA MET A 305 6.33 -8.21 12.89
C MET A 305 6.89 -9.48 12.29
N GLN A 306 5.98 -10.34 11.83
CA GLN A 306 6.35 -11.43 10.94
C GLN A 306 7.03 -10.87 9.68
N PRO A 307 8.04 -11.55 9.10
CA PRO A 307 8.77 -11.10 7.92
C PRO A 307 7.87 -10.70 6.73
N VAL A 308 6.71 -11.34 6.60
CA VAL A 308 5.70 -11.03 5.58
C VAL A 308 5.24 -9.56 5.64
N PHE A 309 5.19 -8.95 6.82
CA PHE A 309 4.76 -7.55 6.96
C PHE A 309 5.81 -6.56 6.43
N TYR A 310 7.10 -6.86 6.57
CA TYR A 310 8.16 -6.03 5.96
C TYR A 310 8.05 -6.00 4.43
N LEU A 311 7.70 -7.14 3.81
CA LEU A 311 7.42 -7.21 2.38
C LEU A 311 6.19 -6.39 1.98
N THR A 312 5.16 -6.31 2.83
CA THR A 312 4.00 -5.45 2.56
C THR A 312 4.36 -3.97 2.58
N TYR A 313 5.22 -3.53 3.51
CA TYR A 313 5.69 -2.14 3.54
C TYR A 313 6.59 -1.81 2.36
N LEU A 314 7.48 -2.73 1.98
CA LEU A 314 8.29 -2.58 0.76
C LEU A 314 7.41 -2.48 -0.49
N ALA A 315 6.43 -3.40 -0.65
CA ALA A 315 5.51 -3.38 -1.76
C ALA A 315 4.69 -2.08 -1.82
N SER A 316 4.24 -1.58 -0.66
CA SER A 316 3.55 -0.29 -0.58
C SER A 316 4.47 0.87 -0.97
N ALA A 317 5.71 0.91 -0.48
CA ALA A 317 6.65 1.98 -0.79
C ALA A 317 7.00 2.01 -2.30
N VAL A 318 7.24 0.86 -2.90
CA VAL A 318 7.45 0.71 -4.35
C VAL A 318 6.21 1.19 -5.12
N THR A 319 5.01 0.81 -4.65
CA THR A 319 3.75 1.24 -5.27
C THR A 319 3.57 2.75 -5.17
N ASN A 320 3.89 3.37 -4.04
CA ASN A 320 3.80 4.83 -3.87
C ASN A 320 4.77 5.56 -4.81
N VAL A 321 6.03 5.12 -4.90
CA VAL A 321 7.00 5.66 -5.87
C VAL A 321 6.47 5.56 -7.31
N TYR A 322 5.87 4.42 -7.68
CA TYR A 322 5.25 4.25 -8.98
C TYR A 322 4.08 5.22 -9.22
N LEU A 323 3.16 5.34 -8.25
CA LEU A 323 1.99 6.21 -8.33
C LEU A 323 2.38 7.68 -8.46
N THR A 324 3.32 8.17 -7.64
CA THR A 324 3.81 9.55 -7.72
C THR A 324 4.52 9.83 -9.04
N SER A 325 5.30 8.86 -9.53
CA SER A 325 5.95 8.96 -10.85
C SER A 325 4.89 9.14 -11.94
N LYS A 326 3.87 8.27 -11.97
CA LYS A 326 2.74 8.37 -12.91
C LYS A 326 1.98 9.69 -12.78
N ALA A 327 1.74 10.17 -11.57
CA ALA A 327 1.12 11.49 -11.35
C ALA A 327 1.97 12.60 -12.00
N GLY A 328 3.29 12.59 -11.80
CA GLY A 328 4.22 13.53 -12.42
C GLY A 328 4.18 13.51 -13.95
N TRP A 329 4.16 12.32 -14.57
CA TRP A 329 4.02 12.17 -16.02
C TRP A 329 2.74 12.82 -16.55
N HIS A 330 1.61 12.63 -15.86
CA HIS A 330 0.35 13.24 -16.27
C HIS A 330 0.36 14.77 -16.15
N VAL A 331 1.03 15.33 -15.12
CA VAL A 331 1.19 16.79 -15.00
C VAL A 331 2.00 17.36 -16.16
N VAL A 332 3.14 16.74 -16.49
CA VAL A 332 3.98 17.18 -17.62
C VAL A 332 3.23 17.08 -18.95
N TYR A 333 2.46 16.02 -19.16
CA TYR A 333 1.65 15.86 -20.37
C TYR A 333 0.55 16.92 -20.50
N ALA A 334 -0.14 17.23 -19.40
CA ALA A 334 -1.14 18.30 -19.37
C ALA A 334 -0.53 19.67 -19.66
N GLN A 335 0.65 19.98 -19.12
CA GLN A 335 1.35 21.23 -19.42
C GLN A 335 1.74 21.33 -20.90
N LYS A 336 2.31 20.27 -21.48
CA LYS A 336 2.68 20.25 -22.91
C LYS A 336 1.47 20.42 -23.83
N THR A 337 0.34 19.81 -23.49
CA THR A 337 -0.89 19.94 -24.29
C THR A 337 -1.50 21.34 -24.18
N GLN A 338 -1.39 22.00 -23.02
CA GLN A 338 -1.80 23.41 -22.87
C GLN A 338 -0.91 24.35 -23.69
N ILE A 339 0.41 24.17 -23.63
CA ILE A 339 1.36 24.98 -24.42
C ILE A 339 1.07 24.83 -25.92
N ARG A 340 0.89 23.60 -26.42
CA ARG A 340 0.56 23.38 -27.84
C ARG A 340 -0.75 24.08 -28.24
N LYS A 341 -1.78 24.03 -27.40
CA LYS A 341 -3.04 24.74 -27.68
C LYS A 341 -2.86 26.26 -27.74
N GLN A 342 -2.06 26.83 -26.83
CA GLN A 342 -1.74 28.26 -26.85
C GLN A 342 -0.94 28.64 -28.10
N GLU A 343 0.00 27.80 -28.53
CA GLU A 343 0.76 28.01 -29.77
C GLU A 343 -0.15 27.96 -31.01
N GLU A 344 -1.08 27.01 -31.07
CA GLU A 344 -2.08 26.91 -32.16
C GLU A 344 -3.01 28.14 -32.20
N GLU A 345 -3.51 28.60 -31.04
CA GLU A 345 -4.34 29.80 -30.94
C GLU A 345 -3.57 31.07 -31.36
N MET A 346 -2.29 31.20 -30.97
CA MET A 346 -1.44 32.32 -31.40
C MET A 346 -1.19 32.31 -32.91
N MET A 347 -0.92 31.14 -33.50
CA MET A 347 -0.71 31.00 -34.95
C MET A 347 -1.96 31.40 -35.75
N VAL A 348 -3.14 30.93 -35.34
CA VAL A 348 -4.42 31.32 -35.98
C VAL A 348 -4.64 32.83 -35.86
N SER A 349 -4.40 33.42 -34.68
CA SER A 349 -4.56 34.87 -34.49
C SER A 349 -3.64 35.68 -35.41
N PHE A 350 -2.41 35.19 -35.65
CA PHE A 350 -1.42 35.84 -36.50
C PHE A 350 -1.78 35.75 -37.98
N GLU A 351 -2.27 34.60 -38.44
CA GLU A 351 -2.77 34.43 -39.82
C GLU A 351 -3.99 35.32 -40.09
N THR A 352 -4.90 35.43 -39.13
CA THR A 352 -6.10 36.27 -39.26
C THR A 352 -5.74 37.77 -39.36
N HIS A 353 -4.70 38.22 -38.65
CA HIS A 353 -4.23 39.61 -38.72
C HIS A 353 -3.41 39.93 -39.98
N ARG A 354 -2.89 38.92 -40.68
CA ARG A 354 -2.11 39.11 -41.92
C ARG A 354 -2.99 39.10 -43.18
N GLY A 355 -4.21 38.57 -43.08
CA GLY A 355 -5.19 38.49 -44.16
C GLY A 355 -6.15 39.69 -44.27
N ASN A 356 -6.13 40.59 -43.28
CA ASN A 356 -6.78 41.91 -43.32
C ASN A 356 -5.72 42.98 -43.57
#